data_AF-A0A923YR87-F1
#
_entry.id   AF-A0A923YR87-F1
#
_cell.length_a   1.000
_cell.length_b   1.000
_cell.length_c   1.000
_cell.angle_alpha   90.00
_cell.angle_beta   90.00
_cell.angle_gamma   90.00
#
_symmetry.space_group_name_H-M   'P 1'
#
loop_
_entity.id
_entity.type
_entity.pdbx_description
1 polymer ?
#
loop_
_entity_poly.entity_id
_entity_poly.type
_entity_poly.pdbx_seq_one_letter_code
_entity_poly.pdbx_strand_id
1 'polypeptide(L)'
;MASIAASAAAPRRLSNRWVVLITLLFISIFNFADRFLLAGLVDPIKASFSVSDQFMGLLMGPAFAVLYTTMAIPIARLADRHSR
;
A
#
# COMPACT_ATOMS: atom_id res chain seq x y z
N MET A 1 -18.47 41.19 19.78
CA MET A 1 -18.81 40.35 18.60
C MET A 1 -17.84 40.66 17.46
N ALA A 2 -16.60 40.16 17.52
CA ALA A 2 -15.65 40.25 16.40
C ALA A 2 -14.90 38.91 16.29
N SER A 3 -15.02 38.35 15.10
CA SER A 3 -14.65 37.00 14.68
C SER A 3 -13.14 36.73 14.79
N ILE A 4 -12.74 35.69 15.51
CA ILE A 4 -11.43 35.07 15.36
C ILE A 4 -11.52 34.21 14.10
N ALA A 5 -11.17 34.81 12.97
CA ALA A 5 -11.02 34.09 11.71
C ALA A 5 -9.96 33.00 11.90
N ALA A 6 -10.40 31.74 11.82
CA ALA A 6 -9.50 30.61 11.71
C ALA A 6 -8.60 30.82 10.48
N SER A 7 -7.31 31.02 10.72
CA SER A 7 -6.29 31.07 9.68
C SER A 7 -6.22 29.70 9.01
N ALA A 8 -6.98 29.51 7.92
CA ALA A 8 -6.86 28.36 7.06
C ALA A 8 -5.44 28.34 6.47
N ALA A 9 -4.61 27.41 6.94
CA ALA A 9 -3.24 27.24 6.47
C ALA A 9 -3.25 27.04 4.95
N ALA A 10 -2.55 27.91 4.22
CA ALA A 10 -2.41 27.79 2.77
C ALA A 10 -1.81 26.43 2.40
N PRO A 11 -2.31 25.76 1.33
CA PRO A 11 -1.80 24.46 0.93
C PRO A 11 -0.30 24.57 0.60
N ARG A 12 0.53 23.78 1.31
CA ARG A 12 1.96 23.68 1.01
C ARG A 12 2.09 23.14 -0.41
N ARG A 13 2.50 24.00 -1.34
CA ARG A 13 2.81 23.56 -2.71
C ARG A 13 3.94 22.53 -2.62
N LEU A 14 3.68 21.30 -3.08
CA LEU A 14 4.69 20.25 -3.15
C LEU A 14 5.91 20.80 -3.89
N SER A 15 7.07 20.80 -3.22
CA SER A 15 8.29 21.50 -3.63
C SER A 15 8.81 21.08 -5.01
N ASN A 16 8.39 19.92 -5.54
CA ASN A 16 8.61 19.52 -6.93
C ASN A 16 7.64 18.39 -7.36
N ARG A 17 6.71 18.67 -8.28
CA ARG A 17 5.67 17.71 -8.73
C ARG A 17 6.26 16.47 -9.41
N TRP A 18 7.35 16.63 -10.16
CA TRP A 18 8.01 15.52 -10.86
C TRP A 18 8.66 14.53 -9.92
N VAL A 19 9.24 15.01 -8.81
CA VAL A 19 9.80 14.14 -7.78
C VAL A 19 8.71 13.30 -7.14
N VAL A 20 7.58 13.92 -6.77
CA VAL A 20 6.43 13.20 -6.20
C VAL A 20 5.88 12.15 -7.19
N LEU A 21 5.74 12.51 -8.46
CA LEU A 21 5.29 11.58 -9.50
C LEU A 21 6.22 10.38 -9.64
N ILE A 22 7.54 10.61 -9.71
CA ILE A 22 8.53 9.54 -9.80
C ILE A 22 8.48 8.65 -8.55
N THR A 23 8.39 9.24 -7.36
CA THR A 23 8.26 8.48 -6.12
C THR A 23 6.99 7.61 -6.11
N LEU A 24 5.84 8.18 -6.45
CA LEU A 24 4.58 7.43 -6.54
C LEU A 24 4.62 6.34 -7.61
N LEU A 25 5.29 6.59 -8.73
CA LEU A 25 5.52 5.62 -9.79
C LEU A 25 6.34 4.44 -9.27
N PHE A 26 7.49 4.68 -8.64
CA PHE A 26 8.31 3.61 -8.07
C PHE A 26 7.54 2.83 -7.00
N ILE A 27 6.84 3.51 -6.08
CA ILE A 27 5.99 2.85 -5.07
C ILE A 27 4.97 1.94 -5.76
N SER A 28 4.33 2.41 -6.84
CA SER A 28 3.35 1.63 -7.59
C SER A 28 3.99 0.43 -8.29
N ILE A 29 5.18 0.59 -8.89
CA ILE A 29 5.93 -0.51 -9.51
C ILE A 29 6.25 -1.59 -8.46
N PHE A 30 6.78 -1.21 -7.30
CA PHE A 30 7.05 -2.16 -6.22
C PHE A 30 5.78 -2.83 -5.70
N ASN A 31 4.67 -2.09 -5.59
CA ASN A 31 3.38 -2.67 -5.18
C ASN A 31 2.89 -3.73 -6.16
N PHE A 32 3.09 -3.52 -7.47
CA PHE A 32 2.76 -4.51 -8.47
C PHE A 32 3.75 -5.69 -8.48
N ALA A 33 5.05 -5.41 -8.37
CA ALA A 33 6.08 -6.44 -8.37
C ALA A 33 5.88 -7.44 -7.22
N ASP A 34 5.61 -6.95 -6.00
CA ASP A 34 5.31 -7.77 -4.83
C ASP A 34 4.22 -8.83 -5.09
N ARG A 35 3.14 -8.43 -5.77
CA ARG A 35 2.02 -9.34 -6.11
C ARG A 35 2.41 -10.47 -7.06
N PHE A 36 3.41 -10.26 -7.91
CA PHE A 36 3.90 -11.28 -8.84
C PHE A 36 5.08 -12.08 -8.30
N LEU A 37 5.82 -11.51 -7.34
CA LEU A 37 7.05 -12.10 -6.79
C LEU A 37 6.77 -13.46 -6.17
N LEU A 38 5.71 -13.53 -5.36
CA LEU A 38 5.30 -14.75 -4.67
C LEU A 38 4.87 -15.82 -5.70
N ALA A 39 4.11 -15.44 -6.74
CA ALA A 39 3.68 -16.32 -7.84
C ALA A 39 4.86 -16.90 -8.63
N GLY A 40 5.89 -16.09 -8.90
CA GLY A 40 7.11 -16.53 -9.58
C GLY A 40 7.99 -17.47 -8.75
N LEU A 41 7.86 -17.44 -7.41
CA LEU A 41 8.67 -18.24 -6.49
C LEU A 41 7.88 -19.38 -5.81
N VAL A 42 6.66 -19.69 -6.25
CA VAL A 42 5.83 -20.74 -5.64
C VAL A 42 6.56 -22.07 -5.55
N ASP A 43 7.10 -22.54 -6.68
CA ASP A 43 7.75 -23.85 -6.75
C ASP A 43 9.01 -23.95 -5.87
N PRO A 44 9.96 -22.99 -5.90
CA PRO A 44 11.10 -23.04 -4.98
C PRO A 44 10.71 -22.87 -3.51
N ILE A 45 9.66 -22.11 -3.18
CA ILE A 45 9.13 -22.00 -1.81
C ILE A 45 8.53 -23.33 -1.36
N LYS A 46 7.72 -23.99 -2.20
CA LYS A 46 7.17 -25.31 -1.89
C LYS A 46 8.26 -26.35 -1.65
N ALA A 47 9.29 -26.36 -2.50
CA ALA A 47 10.40 -27.30 -2.39
C ALA A 47 11.23 -27.09 -1.11
N SER A 48 11.43 -25.83 -0.70
CA SER A 48 12.23 -25.50 0.50
C SER A 48 11.46 -25.66 1.80
N PHE A 49 10.16 -25.36 1.83
CA PHE A 49 9.33 -25.38 3.04
C PHE A 49 8.40 -26.59 3.15
N SER A 50 8.40 -27.51 2.17
CA SER A 50 7.53 -28.69 2.13
C SER A 50 6.04 -28.37 2.32
N VAL A 51 5.60 -27.24 1.77
CA VAL A 51 4.21 -26.75 1.87
C VAL A 51 3.37 -27.24 0.70
N SER A 52 2.07 -27.50 0.95
CA SER A 52 1.14 -28.03 -0.05
C SER A 52 0.60 -26.94 -1.00
N ASP A 53 0.13 -27.35 -2.18
CA ASP A 53 -0.49 -26.43 -3.14
C ASP A 53 -1.74 -25.75 -2.58
N GLN A 54 -2.48 -26.43 -1.71
CA GLN A 54 -3.64 -25.89 -1.01
C GLN A 54 -3.25 -24.72 -0.10
N PHE A 55 -2.14 -24.87 0.64
CA PHE A 55 -1.62 -23.83 1.51
C PHE A 55 -1.15 -22.62 0.70
N MET A 56 -0.42 -22.84 -0.39
CA MET A 56 0.03 -21.77 -1.28
C MET A 56 -1.15 -21.03 -1.92
N GLY A 57 -2.19 -21.75 -2.36
CA GLY A 57 -3.41 -21.14 -2.88
C GLY A 57 -4.15 -20.29 -1.84
N LEU A 58 -4.23 -20.76 -0.59
CA LEU A 58 -4.80 -20.00 0.52
C LEU A 58 -3.99 -18.73 0.81
N LEU A 59 -2.67 -18.85 0.80
CA LEU A 59 -1.76 -17.72 1.03
C LEU A 59 -1.90 -16.67 -0.07
N MET A 60 -1.89 -17.07 -1.34
CA MET A 60 -1.92 -16.14 -2.48
C MET A 60 -3.27 -15.46 -2.72
N GLY A 61 -4.38 -16.10 -2.35
CA GLY A 61 -5.72 -15.56 -2.56
C GLY A 61 -6.33 -15.02 -1.27
N PRO A 62 -7.03 -15.86 -0.49
CA PRO A 62 -7.79 -15.44 0.68
C PRO A 62 -6.98 -14.68 1.73
N ALA A 63 -5.77 -15.13 2.07
CA ALA A 63 -4.97 -14.47 3.10
C ALA A 63 -4.57 -13.04 2.69
N PHE A 64 -4.12 -12.87 1.44
CA PHE A 64 -3.85 -11.53 0.87
C PHE A 64 -5.09 -10.66 0.83
N ALA A 65 -6.24 -11.20 0.42
CA ALA A 65 -7.49 -10.44 0.35
C ALA A 65 -7.94 -9.93 1.73
N VAL A 66 -7.91 -10.79 2.75
CA VAL A 66 -8.26 -10.40 4.13
C VAL A 66 -7.28 -9.35 4.64
N LEU A 67 -5.98 -9.54 4.46
CA LEU A 67 -4.98 -8.56 4.91
C LEU A 67 -5.17 -7.20 4.23
N TYR A 68 -5.29 -7.17 2.90
CA TYR A 68 -5.43 -5.92 2.14
C TYR A 68 -6.73 -5.18 2.47
N THR A 69 -7.85 -5.89 2.58
CA THR A 69 -9.14 -5.27 2.86
C THR A 69 -9.22 -4.74 4.30
N THR A 70 -8.72 -5.52 5.26
CA THR A 70 -8.71 -5.11 6.67
C THR A 70 -7.74 -3.95 6.91
N MET A 71 -6.60 -3.91 6.21
CA MET A 71 -5.62 -2.82 6.31
C MET A 71 -5.97 -1.60 5.47
N ALA A 72 -6.76 -1.74 4.40
CA ALA A 72 -7.17 -0.61 3.56
C ALA A 72 -7.89 0.47 4.37
N ILE A 73 -8.80 0.09 5.27
CA ILE A 73 -9.58 1.04 6.09
C ILE A 73 -8.70 1.84 7.07
N PRO A 74 -7.86 1.24 7.94
CA PRO A 74 -7.00 1.99 8.84
C PRO A 74 -5.97 2.83 8.09
N ILE A 75 -5.42 2.33 6.98
CA ILE A 75 -4.46 3.11 6.15
C ILE A 75 -5.16 4.31 5.51
N ALA A 76 -6.37 4.15 4.96
CA ALA A 76 -7.15 5.25 4.42
C ALA A 76 -7.43 6.30 5.50
N ARG A 77 -7.87 5.87 6.69
CA ARG A 77 -8.07 6.78 7.84
C ARG A 77 -6.78 7.49 8.26
N LEU A 78 -5.64 6.79 8.22
CA LEU A 78 -4.35 7.38 8.57
C LEU A 78 -3.93 8.42 7.53
N ALA A 79 -4.10 8.12 6.25
CA ALA A 79 -3.81 9.01 5.13
C ALA A 79 -4.68 10.28 5.19
N ASP A 80 -5.97 10.14 5.49
CA ASP A 80 -6.89 11.28 5.64
C ASP A 80 -6.54 12.16 6.85
N ARG A 81 -6.19 11.54 7.99
CA ARG A 81 -5.91 12.26 9.25
C ARG A 81 -4.52 12.89 9.32
N HIS A 82 -3.53 12.32 8.64
CA HIS A 82 -2.14 12.79 8.65
C HIS A 82 -1.74 13.44 7.31
N SER A 83 -2.73 13.81 6.50
CA SER A 83 -2.51 14.38 5.17
C SER A 83 -1.65 15.65 5.23
N ARG A 84 -0.68 15.71 4.31
CA ARG A 84 0.12 16.87 3.92
C ARG A 84 0.10 16.98 2.40
#